data_AF-A0A239GTS6-F1
#
_entry.id   AF-A0A239GTS6-F1
#
_cell.length_a   1.000
_cell.length_b   1.000
_cell.length_c   1.000
_cell.angle_alpha   90.00
_cell.angle_beta   90.00
_cell.angle_gamma   90.00
#
_symmetry.space_group_name_H-M   'P 1'
#
loop_
_entity.id
_entity.type
_entity.pdbx_description
1 polymer ?
#
loop_
_entity_poly.entity_id
_entity_poly.type
_entity_poly.pdbx_seq_one_letter_code
_entity_poly.pdbx_strand_id
1 'polypeptide(L)'
;MRLPIIKHTLDFIEQNDEDYVVEAVELLEHMAEAKGIKDEELDVIGELLSNFYGSLEVAKAIKEGKPKKEAMNEFMERVMGSIN
;
A
#
# COMPACT_ATOMS: atom_id res chain seq x y z
N MET A 1 -6.54 -6.22 0.47
CA MET A 1 -5.93 -5.12 1.24
C MET A 1 -6.37 -5.17 2.70
N ARG A 2 -5.51 -4.73 3.64
CA ARG A 2 -5.64 -4.87 5.09
C ARG A 2 -5.45 -3.51 5.77
N LEU A 3 -6.50 -3.01 6.42
CA LEU A 3 -6.50 -1.72 7.10
C LEU A 3 -5.37 -1.55 8.15
N PRO A 4 -5.01 -2.56 8.97
CA PRO A 4 -3.90 -2.42 9.92
C PRO A 4 -2.56 -2.12 9.24
N ILE A 5 -2.29 -2.74 8.09
CA ILE A 5 -1.03 -2.52 7.34
C ILE A 5 -1.02 -1.09 6.78
N ILE A 6 -2.11 -0.66 6.15
CA ILE A 6 -2.21 0.68 5.56
C ILE A 6 -1.97 1.77 6.60
N LYS A 7 -2.61 1.65 7.78
CA LYS A 7 -2.42 2.63 8.87
C LYS A 7 -0.97 2.70 9.33
N HIS A 8 -0.34 1.55 9.56
CA HIS A 8 1.06 1.51 10.00
C HIS A 8 2.01 2.04 8.92
N THR A 9 1.77 1.78 7.64
CA THR A 9 2.55 2.35 6.54
C THR A 9 2.39 3.87 6.46
N LEU A 10 1.18 4.40 6.63
CA LEU A 10 0.94 5.85 6.68
C LEU A 10 1.66 6.51 7.86
N ASP A 11 1.60 5.90 9.05
CA ASP A 11 2.32 6.40 10.22
C ASP A 11 3.85 6.32 10.02
N PHE A 12 4.35 5.33 9.26
CA PHE A 12 5.74 5.23 8.87
C PHE A 12 6.14 6.35 7.90
N ILE A 13 5.31 6.64 6.89
CA ILE A 13 5.52 7.75 5.94
C ILE A 13 5.55 9.09 6.68
N GLU A 14 4.64 9.32 7.64
CA GLU A 14 4.61 10.55 8.45
C GLU A 14 5.88 10.77 9.29
N GLN A 15 6.50 9.68 9.74
CA GLN A 15 7.73 9.71 10.54
C GLN A 15 9.01 9.76 9.70
N ASN A 16 8.91 9.39 8.43
CA ASN A 16 10.03 9.25 7.51
C ASN A 16 9.69 9.95 6.19
N ASP A 17 9.98 9.29 5.06
CA ASP A 17 9.65 9.75 3.71
C ASP A 17 8.87 8.67 2.98
N GLU A 18 8.00 9.06 2.04
CA GLU A 18 7.27 8.14 1.17
C GLU A 18 8.19 7.33 0.26
N ASP A 19 9.38 7.86 -0.05
CA ASP A 19 10.40 7.22 -0.89
C ASP A 19 10.78 5.81 -0.39
N TYR A 20 10.86 5.59 0.92
CA TYR A 20 11.14 4.26 1.49
C TYR A 20 10.12 3.19 1.07
N VAL A 21 8.85 3.59 0.95
CA VAL A 21 7.77 2.68 0.56
C VAL A 21 7.80 2.47 -0.95
N VAL A 22 8.11 3.51 -1.73
CA VAL A 22 8.29 3.43 -3.19
C VAL A 22 9.44 2.48 -3.54
N GLU A 23 10.61 2.65 -2.93
CA GLU A 23 11.78 1.79 -3.15
C GLU A 23 11.50 0.33 -2.73
N ALA A 24 10.76 0.12 -1.62
CA ALA A 24 10.37 -1.22 -1.19
C ALA A 24 9.41 -1.88 -2.19
N VAL A 25 8.47 -1.12 -2.75
CA VAL A 25 7.57 -1.59 -3.81
C VAL A 25 8.38 -2.00 -5.05
N GLU A 26 9.30 -1.17 -5.53
CA GLU A 26 10.16 -1.47 -6.68
C GLU A 26 10.96 -2.77 -6.47
N LEU A 27 11.53 -2.95 -5.26
CA LEU A 27 12.26 -4.18 -4.92
C LEU A 27 11.35 -5.41 -4.91
N LEU A 28 10.14 -5.30 -4.36
CA LEU A 28 9.18 -6.40 -4.30
C LEU A 28 8.65 -6.79 -5.68
N GLU A 29 8.43 -5.82 -6.57
CA GLU A 29 8.07 -6.08 -7.97
C GLU A 29 9.18 -6.81 -8.69
N HIS A 30 10.44 -6.37 -8.52
CA HIS A 30 11.58 -7.08 -9.08
C HIS A 30 11.71 -8.51 -8.53
N MET A 31 11.43 -8.70 -7.23
CA MET A 31 11.46 -10.02 -6.59
C MET A 31 10.39 -10.96 -7.17
N ALA A 32 9.21 -10.44 -7.53
CA ALA A 32 8.14 -11.25 -8.12
C ALA A 32 8.52 -11.86 -9.49
N GLU A 33 9.56 -11.33 -10.15
CA GLU A 33 10.08 -11.85 -11.42
C GLU A 33 11.16 -12.93 -11.24
N ALA A 34 11.56 -13.23 -9.99
CA ALA A 34 12.65 -14.16 -9.70
C ALA A 34 12.32 -15.60 -10.14
N LYS A 35 13.28 -16.26 -10.80
CA LYS A 35 13.12 -17.67 -11.18
C LYS A 35 13.08 -18.57 -9.95
N GLY A 36 12.06 -19.42 -9.87
CA GLY A 36 11.92 -20.40 -8.80
C GLY A 36 11.26 -19.85 -7.52
N ILE A 37 10.75 -18.61 -7.58
CA ILE A 37 9.81 -18.12 -6.56
C ILE A 37 8.56 -18.99 -6.56
N LYS A 38 8.06 -19.31 -5.37
CA LYS A 38 6.87 -20.15 -5.21
C LYS A 38 5.60 -19.31 -5.29
N ASP A 39 4.50 -19.96 -5.67
CA ASP A 39 3.18 -19.33 -5.70
C ASP A 39 2.81 -18.72 -4.34
N GLU A 40 3.11 -19.41 -3.22
CA GLU A 40 2.86 -18.89 -1.87
C GLU A 40 3.63 -17.60 -1.55
N GLU A 41 4.84 -17.45 -2.11
CA GLU A 41 5.68 -16.26 -1.92
C GLU A 41 5.18 -15.12 -2.81
N LEU A 42 4.74 -15.44 -4.04
CA LEU A 42 4.10 -14.49 -4.96
C LEU A 42 2.78 -13.95 -4.38
N ASP A 43 1.96 -14.79 -3.77
CA ASP A 43 0.71 -14.38 -3.13
C ASP A 43 0.98 -13.39 -2.00
N VAL A 44 1.97 -13.67 -1.15
CA VAL A 44 2.37 -12.77 -0.05
C VAL A 44 2.92 -11.45 -0.59
N ILE A 45 3.78 -11.48 -1.62
CA ILE A 45 4.30 -10.28 -2.27
C ILE A 45 3.17 -9.46 -2.88
N GLY A 46 2.23 -10.09 -3.58
CA GLY A 46 1.06 -9.45 -4.17
C GLY A 46 0.16 -8.79 -3.12
N GLU A 47 -0.05 -9.44 -1.97
CA GLU A 47 -0.76 -8.84 -0.84
C GLU A 47 -0.02 -7.62 -0.29
N LEU A 48 1.31 -7.69 -0.10
CA LEU A 48 2.12 -6.56 0.38
C LEU A 48 2.09 -5.39 -0.58
N LEU A 49 2.34 -5.63 -1.88
CA LEU A 49 2.27 -4.63 -2.94
C LEU A 49 0.91 -3.94 -2.96
N SER A 50 -0.18 -4.71 -2.91
CA SER A 50 -1.54 -4.15 -2.88
C SER A 50 -1.75 -3.22 -1.68
N ASN A 51 -1.20 -3.55 -0.52
CA ASN A 51 -1.29 -2.70 0.67
C ASN A 51 -0.42 -1.44 0.57
N PHE A 52 0.81 -1.55 0.05
CA PHE A 52 1.71 -0.41 -0.09
C PHE A 52 1.23 0.58 -1.13
N TYR A 53 0.78 0.12 -2.30
CA TYR A 53 0.14 0.98 -3.29
C TYR A 53 -1.09 1.69 -2.72
N GLY A 54 -1.94 0.96 -1.98
CA GLY A 54 -3.07 1.57 -1.29
C GLY A 54 -2.66 2.62 -0.26
N SER A 55 -1.54 2.41 0.44
CA SER A 55 -1.01 3.36 1.41
C SER A 55 -0.48 4.63 0.73
N LEU A 56 0.27 4.48 -0.36
CA LEU A 56 0.79 5.59 -1.15
C LEU A 56 -0.33 6.45 -1.75
N GLU A 57 -1.42 5.82 -2.19
CA GLU A 57 -2.58 6.56 -2.69
C GLU A 57 -3.24 7.42 -1.60
N VAL A 58 -3.38 6.87 -0.40
CA VAL A 58 -3.93 7.60 0.75
C VAL A 58 -2.98 8.72 1.18
N ALA A 59 -1.67 8.45 1.20
CA ALA A 59 -0.64 9.45 1.50
C ALA A 59 -0.69 10.62 0.52
N LYS A 60 -0.86 10.33 -0.78
CA LYS A 60 -1.02 11.34 -1.83
C LYS A 60 -2.26 12.21 -1.58
N ALA A 61 -3.41 11.62 -1.27
CA ALA A 61 -4.62 12.39 -0.97
C ALA A 61 -4.43 13.33 0.23
N ILE A 62 -3.69 12.88 1.25
CA ILE A 62 -3.33 13.70 2.42
C ILE A 62 -2.41 14.86 2.00
N LYS A 63 -1.40 14.59 1.17
CA LYS A 63 -0.47 15.59 0.61
C LYS A 63 -1.19 16.64 -0.24
N GLU A 64 -2.27 16.25 -0.91
CA GLU A 64 -3.17 17.15 -1.66
C GLU A 64 -4.13 17.95 -0.76
N GLY A 65 -4.05 17.81 0.56
CA GLY A 65 -4.78 18.61 1.55
C GLY A 65 -6.03 17.93 2.12
N LYS A 66 -6.31 16.67 1.77
CA LYS A 66 -7.44 15.94 2.34
C LYS A 66 -7.14 15.54 3.79
N PRO A 67 -8.07 15.73 4.75
CA PRO A 67 -7.89 15.24 6.10
C PRO A 67 -7.64 13.71 6.13
N LYS A 68 -6.64 13.25 6.91
CA LYS A 68 -6.25 11.81 7.01
C LYS A 68 -7.44 10.87 7.21
N LYS A 69 -8.39 11.25 8.05
CA LYS A 69 -9.61 10.46 8.31
C LYS A 69 -10.50 10.35 7.08
N GLU A 70 -10.68 11.43 6.33
CA GLU A 70 -11.50 11.46 5.12
C GLU A 70 -10.83 10.68 3.99
N ALA A 71 -9.53 10.92 3.77
CA ALA A 71 -8.73 10.16 2.79
C ALA A 71 -8.81 8.65 3.06
N MET A 72 -8.75 8.25 4.33
CA MET A 72 -8.85 6.83 4.68
C MET A 72 -10.24 6.25 4.48
N ASN A 73 -11.29 6.97 4.87
CA ASN A 73 -12.65 6.50 4.71
C ASN A 73 -13.01 6.33 3.24
N GLU A 74 -12.71 7.33 2.41
CA GLU A 74 -12.98 7.26 0.96
C GLU A 74 -12.22 6.12 0.29
N PHE A 75 -10.95 5.92 0.65
CA PHE A 75 -10.17 4.81 0.14
C PHE A 75 -10.82 3.47 0.49
N MET A 76 -11.22 3.29 1.76
CA MET A 76 -11.85 2.05 2.22
C MET A 76 -13.22 1.82 1.59
N GLU A 77 -14.03 2.87 1.42
CA GLU A 77 -15.31 2.79 0.72
C GLU A 77 -15.13 2.32 -0.72
N ARG A 78 -14.14 2.85 -1.44
CA ARG A 78 -13.85 2.42 -2.80
C ARG A 78 -13.34 0.99 -2.87
N VAL A 79 -12.45 0.58 -1.96
CA VAL A 79 -11.94 -0.79 -1.92
C VAL A 79 -13.06 -1.78 -1.61
N MET A 80 -13.93 -1.47 -0.65
CA MET A 80 -15.08 -2.33 -0.32
C MET A 80 -16.16 -2.32 -1.41
N GLY A 81 -16.40 -1.17 -2.05
CA GLY A 81 -17.38 -1.03 -3.14
C GLY A 81 -16.91 -1.61 -4.48
N SER A 82 -15.60 -1.86 -4.64
CA SER A 82 -15.03 -2.56 -5.80
C SER A 82 -15.12 -4.09 -5.66
N ILE A 83 -15.59 -4.60 -4.51
CA ILE A 83 -15.93 -6.01 -4.30
C ILE A 83 -17.42 -6.16 -4.66
N ASN A 84 -17.73 -6.29 -5.95
CA ASN A 84 -19.05 -6.67 -6.45
C ASN A 84 -18.89 -7.77 -7.50
#